data_AF-A0A820JP67-F1
#
_entry.id   AF-A0A820JP67-F1
#
_cell.length_a   1.000
_cell.length_b   1.000
_cell.length_c   1.000
_cell.angle_alpha   90.00
_cell.angle_beta   90.00
_cell.angle_gamma   90.00
#
_symmetry.space_group_name_H-M   'P 1'
#
loop_
_entity.id
_entity.type
_entity.pdbx_description
1 polymer ?
#
loop_
_entity_poly.entity_id
_entity_poly.type
_entity_poly.pdbx_seq_one_letter_code
_entity_poly.pdbx_strand_id
1 'polypeptide(L)'
;TFCGKVNLTSSITSEFFEEQCITQVLSTLVFTAIGVGAVQSNMAVFGAEQIREQRATRKYFDKYYAAINTGGLIAFAFIAYAQQNNSYFIGYIVPTVLLIIALILFLIGYKFYIHIQPHDSVISNFIPVFINAFHTWRKHQQNKQTLITSRRPS
;
A
#
# COMPACT_ATOMS: atom_id res chain seq x y z
N THR A 1 -26.11 -4.08 -7.92
CA THR A 1 -27.27 -4.44 -7.07
C THR A 1 -27.19 -3.85 -5.67
N PHE A 2 -26.64 -2.65 -5.45
CA PHE A 2 -26.70 -2.05 -4.10
C PHE A 2 -27.10 -0.57 -4.03
N CYS A 3 -27.45 0.06 -5.15
CA CYS A 3 -28.30 1.25 -5.11
C CYS A 3 -29.06 1.32 -6.44
N GLY A 4 -30.39 1.28 -6.38
CA GLY A 4 -31.23 1.38 -7.58
C GLY A 4 -32.56 0.65 -7.50
N LYS A 5 -33.57 1.30 -6.90
CA LYS A 5 -34.93 1.44 -7.44
C LYS A 5 -35.56 2.68 -6.82
N VAL A 6 -35.65 3.75 -7.61
CA VAL A 6 -36.28 5.03 -7.26
C VAL A 6 -37.78 4.90 -7.50
N ASN A 7 -38.59 4.92 -6.44
CA ASN A 7 -40.03 5.12 -6.50
C ASN A 7 -40.39 6.35 -5.67
N LEU A 8 -41.27 7.18 -6.23
CA LEU A 8 -41.58 8.60 -5.95
C LEU A 8 -42.08 8.98 -4.53
N THR A 9 -41.58 8.37 -3.46
CA THR A 9 -41.82 8.76 -2.05
C THR A 9 -40.52 9.07 -1.30
N SER A 10 -39.43 9.34 -2.04
CA SER A 10 -38.06 9.01 -1.65
C SER A 10 -37.16 10.15 -1.14
N SER A 11 -37.60 11.40 -1.00
CA SER A 11 -36.66 12.53 -0.83
C SER A 11 -35.83 12.51 0.47
N ILE A 12 -36.40 12.05 1.60
CA ILE A 12 -35.72 12.02 2.91
C ILE A 12 -34.99 10.69 3.14
N THR A 13 -35.48 9.61 2.52
CA THR A 13 -34.86 8.28 2.60
C THR A 13 -33.75 8.08 1.57
N SER A 14 -33.75 8.82 0.46
CA SER A 14 -32.66 8.77 -0.54
C SER A 14 -31.38 9.42 -0.05
N GLU A 15 -31.44 10.57 0.63
CA GLU A 15 -30.23 11.25 1.16
C GLU A 15 -29.50 10.38 2.19
N PHE A 16 -30.24 9.72 3.09
CA PHE A 16 -29.65 8.83 4.10
C PHE A 16 -29.07 7.55 3.47
N PHE A 17 -29.74 6.96 2.47
CA PHE A 17 -29.27 5.73 1.81
C PHE A 17 -28.07 5.99 0.88
N GLU A 18 -28.00 7.17 0.27
CA GLU A 18 -26.88 7.59 -0.59
C GLU A 18 -25.61 7.87 0.24
N GLU A 19 -25.73 8.55 1.38
CA GLU A 19 -24.65 8.76 2.37
C GLU A 19 -24.08 7.43 2.93
N GLN A 20 -24.97 6.50 3.27
CA GLN A 20 -24.56 5.22 3.87
C GLN A 20 -23.89 4.29 2.86
N CYS A 21 -24.34 4.31 1.60
CA CYS A 21 -23.72 3.58 0.49
C CYS A 21 -22.32 4.13 0.18
N ILE A 22 -22.17 5.45 0.09
CA ILE A 22 -20.88 6.11 -0.18
C ILE A 22 -19.87 5.79 0.93
N THR A 23 -20.28 5.89 2.20
CA THR A 23 -19.41 5.60 3.34
C THR A 23 -18.94 4.13 3.35
N GLN A 24 -19.83 3.18 3.00
CA GLN A 24 -19.46 1.76 2.90
C GLN A 24 -18.48 1.49 1.75
N VAL A 25 -18.68 2.12 0.60
CA VAL A 25 -17.75 1.98 -0.54
C VAL A 25 -16.40 2.63 -0.22
N LEU A 26 -16.39 3.83 0.36
CA LEU A 26 -15.14 4.52 0.72
C LEU A 26 -14.36 3.75 1.79
N SER A 27 -15.02 3.25 2.82
CA SER A 27 -14.35 2.46 3.86
C SER A 27 -13.71 1.20 3.27
N THR A 28 -14.45 0.44 2.46
CA THR A 28 -13.90 -0.78 1.82
C THR A 28 -12.75 -0.48 0.86
N LEU A 29 -12.80 0.64 0.12
CA LEU A 29 -11.69 1.08 -0.73
C LEU A 29 -10.44 1.45 0.08
N VAL A 30 -10.60 2.17 1.20
CA VAL A 30 -9.48 2.54 2.08
C VAL A 30 -8.84 1.30 2.68
N PHE A 31 -9.64 0.36 3.23
CA PHE A 31 -9.12 -0.89 3.77
C PHE A 31 -8.40 -1.72 2.71
N THR A 32 -8.95 -1.79 1.49
CA THR A 32 -8.33 -2.50 0.37
C THR A 32 -7.01 -1.86 -0.03
N ALA A 33 -6.96 -0.53 -0.15
CA ALA A 33 -5.76 0.21 -0.51
C ALA A 33 -4.63 0.00 0.51
N ILE A 34 -4.96 0.06 1.80
CA ILE A 34 -4.00 -0.21 2.89
C ILE A 34 -3.48 -1.66 2.79
N GLY A 35 -4.37 -2.63 2.62
CA GLY A 35 -4.01 -4.04 2.53
C GLY A 35 -3.09 -4.33 1.33
N VAL A 36 -3.47 -3.86 0.14
CA VAL A 36 -2.67 -4.05 -1.08
C VAL A 36 -1.31 -3.35 -0.97
N GLY A 37 -1.28 -2.11 -0.47
CA GLY A 37 -0.03 -1.37 -0.28
C GLY A 37 0.91 -2.06 0.71
N ALA A 38 0.39 -2.56 1.82
CA ALA A 38 1.16 -3.29 2.83
C ALA A 38 1.77 -4.59 2.27
N VAL A 39 1.02 -5.35 1.48
CA VAL A 39 1.53 -6.58 0.85
C VAL A 39 2.58 -6.25 -0.21
N GLN A 40 2.29 -5.33 -1.12
CA GLN A 40 3.18 -5.02 -2.26
C GLN A 40 4.53 -4.44 -1.82
N SER A 41 4.54 -3.59 -0.79
CA SER A 41 5.77 -2.96 -0.27
C SER A 41 6.73 -3.95 0.39
N ASN A 42 6.20 -4.99 1.05
CA ASN A 42 7.02 -5.89 1.87
C ASN A 42 7.31 -7.24 1.20
N MET A 43 6.41 -7.75 0.35
CA MET A 43 6.47 -9.12 -0.15
C MET A 43 7.71 -9.41 -1.01
N ALA A 44 8.10 -8.48 -1.88
CA ALA A 44 9.24 -8.66 -2.76
C ALA A 44 10.56 -8.76 -1.96
N VAL A 45 10.74 -7.86 -0.98
CA VAL A 45 11.89 -7.83 -0.09
C VAL A 45 11.94 -9.08 0.78
N PHE A 46 10.81 -9.43 1.41
CA PHE A 46 10.69 -10.62 2.25
C PHE A 46 11.10 -11.90 1.51
N GLY A 47 10.65 -12.10 0.27
CA GLY A 47 11.03 -13.29 -0.49
C GLY A 47 12.48 -13.27 -0.97
N ALA A 48 13.03 -12.10 -1.29
CA ALA A 48 14.46 -11.97 -1.61
C ALA A 48 15.34 -12.29 -0.39
N GLU A 49 14.89 -11.89 0.80
CA GLU A 49 15.49 -12.17 2.09
C GLU A 49 15.56 -13.68 2.43
N GLN A 50 14.67 -14.50 1.87
CA GLN A 50 14.72 -15.95 2.03
C GLN A 50 15.84 -16.62 1.20
N ILE A 51 16.48 -15.89 0.28
CA ILE A 51 17.47 -16.43 -0.65
C ILE A 51 18.87 -16.14 -0.13
N ARG A 52 19.60 -17.20 0.23
CA ARG A 52 20.97 -17.10 0.78
C ARG A 52 22.03 -16.70 -0.24
N GLU A 53 21.81 -16.96 -1.53
CA GLU A 53 22.77 -16.70 -2.59
C GLU A 53 22.42 -15.45 -3.40
N GLN A 54 23.27 -14.42 -3.36
CA GLN A 54 23.03 -13.15 -4.07
C GLN A 54 22.81 -13.33 -5.58
N ARG A 55 23.48 -14.31 -6.20
CA ARG A 55 23.31 -14.59 -7.63
C ARG A 55 21.92 -15.17 -7.96
N ALA A 56 21.30 -15.85 -6.99
CA ALA A 56 19.94 -16.38 -7.12
C ALA A 56 18.86 -15.31 -6.86
N THR A 57 19.19 -14.22 -6.15
CA THR A 57 18.27 -13.10 -5.90
C THR A 57 17.78 -12.44 -7.19
N ARG A 58 18.66 -12.26 -8.18
CA ARG A 58 18.25 -11.71 -9.50
C ARG A 58 17.23 -12.60 -10.20
N LYS A 59 17.49 -13.92 -10.23
CA LYS A 59 16.57 -14.90 -10.82
C LYS A 59 15.22 -14.94 -10.10
N TYR A 60 15.21 -14.69 -8.79
CA TYR A 60 13.97 -14.55 -8.04
C TYR A 60 13.17 -13.33 -8.49
N PHE A 61 13.80 -12.16 -8.61
CA PHE A 61 13.11 -10.96 -9.11
C PHE A 61 12.61 -11.16 -10.54
N ASP A 62 13.40 -11.77 -11.43
CA ASP A 62 12.96 -12.08 -12.80
C ASP A 62 11.68 -12.93 -12.78
N LYS A 63 11.64 -13.99 -11.96
CA LYS A 63 10.46 -14.85 -11.81
C LYS A 63 9.29 -14.15 -11.12
N TYR A 64 9.56 -13.33 -10.11
CA TYR A 64 8.57 -12.56 -9.37
C TYR A 64 7.85 -11.56 -10.29
N TYR A 65 8.60 -10.80 -11.09
CA TYR A 65 8.04 -9.87 -12.05
C TYR A 65 7.32 -10.58 -13.21
N ALA A 66 7.84 -11.72 -13.68
CA ALA A 66 7.14 -12.53 -14.67
C ALA A 66 5.76 -12.97 -14.11
N ALA A 67 5.72 -13.47 -12.87
CA ALA A 67 4.48 -13.90 -12.23
C ALA A 67 3.48 -12.76 -12.03
N ILE A 68 3.92 -11.57 -11.61
CA ILE A 68 3.03 -10.40 -11.46
C ILE A 68 2.43 -9.99 -12.80
N ASN A 69 3.25 -9.87 -13.84
CA ASN A 69 2.77 -9.44 -15.15
C ASN A 69 1.80 -10.48 -15.75
N THR A 70 2.13 -11.76 -15.68
CA THR A 70 1.24 -12.83 -16.15
C THR A 70 -0.05 -12.89 -15.33
N GLY A 71 0.02 -12.79 -14.00
CA GLY A 71 -1.14 -12.75 -13.12
C GLY A 71 -2.05 -11.54 -13.41
N GLY A 72 -1.46 -10.37 -13.66
CA GLY A 72 -2.19 -9.16 -14.07
C GLY A 72 -2.93 -9.34 -15.40
N LEU A 73 -2.28 -9.96 -16.40
CA LEU A 73 -2.94 -10.27 -17.68
C LEU A 73 -4.13 -11.22 -17.50
N ILE A 74 -3.98 -12.27 -16.71
CA ILE A 74 -5.07 -13.21 -16.39
C ILE A 74 -6.20 -12.49 -15.66
N ALA A 75 -5.87 -11.63 -14.69
CA ALA A 75 -6.86 -10.85 -13.94
C ALA A 75 -7.64 -9.89 -14.85
N PHE A 76 -6.97 -9.18 -15.77
CA PHE A 76 -7.65 -8.32 -16.73
C PHE A 76 -8.57 -9.10 -17.67
N ALA A 77 -8.13 -10.25 -18.18
CA ALA A 77 -8.96 -11.12 -19.00
C ALA A 77 -10.19 -11.63 -18.23
N PHE A 78 -9.99 -12.04 -16.98
CA PHE A 78 -11.07 -12.50 -16.10
C PHE A 78 -12.08 -11.39 -15.81
N ILE A 79 -11.62 -10.17 -15.49
CA ILE A 79 -12.50 -9.01 -15.26
C ILE A 79 -13.30 -8.69 -16.52
N ALA A 80 -12.65 -8.66 -17.69
CA ALA A 80 -13.31 -8.40 -18.96
C ALA A 80 -14.40 -9.45 -19.27
N TYR A 81 -14.13 -10.72 -18.97
CA TYR A 81 -15.10 -11.80 -19.09
C TYR A 81 -16.27 -11.66 -18.09
N ALA A 82 -15.95 -11.33 -16.83
CA ALA A 82 -16.95 -11.17 -15.77
C ALA A 82 -17.90 -10.01 -16.05
N GLN A 83 -17.40 -8.90 -16.60
CA GLN A 83 -18.20 -7.73 -16.99
C GLN A 83 -19.25 -8.05 -18.07
N GLN A 84 -18.98 -9.04 -18.93
CA GLN A 84 -19.87 -9.38 -20.04
C GLN A 84 -20.93 -10.43 -19.66
N ASN A 85 -20.63 -11.33 -18.71
CA ASN A 85 -21.43 -12.53 -18.49
C ASN A 85 -22.08 -12.65 -17.10
N ASN A 86 -21.66 -11.88 -16.07
CA ASN A 86 -22.04 -12.14 -14.68
C ASN A 86 -22.33 -10.91 -13.82
N SER A 87 -23.06 -11.14 -12.72
CA SER A 87 -23.15 -10.21 -11.59
C SER A 87 -21.77 -9.99 -10.96
N TYR A 88 -21.43 -8.74 -10.66
CA TYR A 88 -20.16 -8.29 -10.05
C TYR A 88 -19.69 -9.12 -8.85
N PHE A 89 -20.61 -9.81 -8.17
CA PHE A 89 -20.36 -10.70 -7.04
C PHE A 89 -19.28 -11.77 -7.30
N ILE A 90 -19.28 -12.43 -8.48
CA ILE A 90 -18.27 -13.43 -8.82
C ILE A 90 -16.87 -12.80 -8.92
N GLY A 91 -16.80 -11.55 -9.40
CA GLY A 91 -15.55 -10.79 -9.49
C GLY A 91 -14.90 -10.52 -8.13
N TYR A 92 -15.69 -10.47 -7.05
CA TYR A 92 -15.19 -10.26 -5.69
C TYR A 92 -14.92 -11.56 -4.92
N ILE A 93 -15.72 -12.61 -5.14
CA ILE A 93 -15.52 -13.89 -4.45
C ILE A 93 -14.20 -14.54 -4.86
N VAL A 94 -13.90 -14.57 -6.16
CA VAL A 94 -12.70 -15.25 -6.67
C VAL A 94 -11.40 -14.73 -6.03
N PRO A 95 -11.10 -13.41 -6.05
CA PRO A 95 -9.90 -12.89 -5.39
C PRO A 95 -9.94 -13.08 -3.87
N THR A 96 -11.11 -13.02 -3.23
CA THR A 96 -11.24 -13.26 -1.77
C THR A 96 -10.81 -14.68 -1.41
N VAL A 97 -11.30 -15.69 -2.13
CA VAL A 97 -10.91 -17.09 -1.91
C VAL A 97 -9.42 -17.30 -2.18
N LEU A 98 -8.90 -16.72 -3.26
CA LEU A 98 -7.46 -16.81 -3.59
C LEU A 98 -6.58 -16.19 -2.50
N LEU A 99 -6.97 -15.05 -1.92
CA LEU A 99 -6.26 -14.41 -0.81
C LEU A 99 -6.27 -15.26 0.45
N ILE A 100 -7.41 -15.90 0.78
CA ILE A 100 -7.51 -16.83 1.92
C ILE A 100 -6.56 -18.02 1.72
N ILE A 101 -6.54 -18.62 0.53
CA ILE A 101 -5.63 -19.72 0.20
C ILE A 101 -4.17 -19.27 0.31
N ALA A 102 -3.82 -18.11 -0.24
CA ALA A 102 -2.48 -17.55 -0.17
C ALA A 102 -2.04 -17.31 1.29
N LEU A 103 -2.94 -16.80 2.14
CA LEU A 103 -2.69 -16.60 3.56
C LEU A 103 -2.43 -17.93 4.28
N ILE A 104 -3.24 -18.96 4.02
CA ILE A 104 -3.04 -20.29 4.61
C ILE A 104 -1.68 -20.86 4.21
N LEU A 105 -1.31 -20.76 2.92
CA LEU A 105 0.00 -21.21 2.43
C LEU A 105 1.14 -20.45 3.10
N PHE A 106 1.01 -19.13 3.27
CA PHE A 106 1.98 -18.30 3.98
C PHE A 106 2.15 -18.73 5.44
N LEU A 107 1.05 -19.02 6.14
CA LEU A 107 1.06 -19.46 7.53
C LEU A 107 1.67 -20.87 7.69
N ILE A 108 1.39 -21.79 6.77
CA ILE A 108 2.01 -23.13 6.76
C ILE A 108 3.52 -23.00 6.52
N GLY A 109 3.92 -22.11 5.60
CA GLY A 109 5.31 -21.81 5.30
C GLY A 109 6.08 -21.13 6.43
N TYR A 110 5.38 -20.57 7.43
CA TYR A 110 5.99 -19.78 8.51
C TYR A 110 7.16 -20.47 9.22
N LYS A 111 7.07 -21.79 9.44
CA LYS A 111 8.14 -22.57 10.09
C LYS A 111 9.40 -22.75 9.23
N PHE A 112 9.29 -22.56 7.92
CA PHE A 112 10.40 -22.72 6.98
C PHE A 112 11.05 -21.38 6.60
N TYR A 113 10.48 -20.26 7.03
CA TYR A 113 11.05 -18.94 6.77
C TYR A 113 12.28 -18.68 7.63
N ILE A 114 13.24 -17.99 7.04
CA ILE A 114 14.43 -17.47 7.69
C ILE A 114 14.04 -16.15 8.34
N HIS A 115 14.06 -16.13 9.68
CA HIS A 115 13.85 -14.90 10.45
C HIS A 115 15.14 -14.08 10.49
N ILE A 116 15.11 -12.93 9.83
CA ILE A 116 16.21 -11.98 9.84
C ILE A 116 16.06 -11.08 11.06
N GLN A 117 17.18 -10.82 11.74
CA GLN A 117 17.19 -9.91 12.88
C GLN A 117 16.80 -8.50 12.42
N PRO A 118 16.02 -7.75 13.20
CA PRO A 118 15.61 -6.41 12.82
C PRO A 118 16.83 -5.53 12.56
N HIS A 119 16.94 -5.02 11.34
CA HIS A 119 17.98 -4.08 10.96
C HIS A 119 17.71 -2.73 11.62
N ASP A 120 18.76 -1.99 12.02
CA ASP A 120 18.62 -0.61 12.48
C ASP A 120 17.84 0.20 11.46
N SER A 121 16.74 0.81 11.92
CA SER A 121 15.79 1.54 11.09
C SER A 121 16.47 2.75 10.44
N VAL A 122 16.47 2.79 9.10
CA VAL A 122 16.96 3.96 8.34
C VAL A 122 16.25 5.23 8.80
N ILE A 123 14.96 5.15 9.13
CA ILE A 123 14.15 6.27 9.63
C ILE A 123 14.71 6.80 10.96
N SER A 124 15.13 5.91 11.86
CA SER A 124 15.73 6.28 13.14
C SER A 124 17.04 7.06 12.98
N ASN A 125 17.80 6.78 11.92
CA ASN A 125 19.03 7.51 11.61
C ASN A 125 18.76 8.80 10.83
N PHE A 126 17.72 8.83 10.00
CA PHE A 126 17.42 9.96 9.11
C PHE A 126 16.75 11.13 9.83
N ILE A 127 15.82 10.88 10.75
CA ILE A 127 15.07 11.93 11.45
C ILE A 127 16.00 12.86 12.25
N PRO A 128 16.93 12.36 13.09
CA PRO A 128 17.84 13.22 13.84
C PRO A 128 18.76 14.04 12.91
N VAL A 129 19.21 13.46 11.80
CA VAL A 129 20.05 14.16 10.82
C VAL A 129 19.30 15.35 10.20
N PHE A 130 18.05 15.16 9.79
CA PHE A 130 17.23 16.25 9.26
C PHE A 130 16.96 17.35 10.30
N ILE A 131 16.61 16.95 11.53
CA ILE A 131 16.37 17.90 12.63
C ILE A 131 17.65 18.70 12.93
N ASN A 132 18.79 18.03 13.04
CA ASN A 132 20.08 18.67 13.32
C ASN A 132 20.54 19.60 12.19
N ALA A 133 20.31 19.22 10.94
CA ALA A 133 20.57 20.05 9.78
C ALA A 133 19.70 21.32 9.79
N PHE A 134 18.39 21.17 10.05
CA PHE A 134 17.47 22.30 10.12
C PHE A 134 17.82 23.26 11.27
N HIS A 135 18.17 22.71 12.43
CA HIS A 135 18.56 23.50 13.60
C HIS A 135 19.85 24.29 13.35
N THR A 136 20.86 23.66 12.73
CA THR A 136 22.11 24.33 12.34
C THR A 136 21.88 25.43 11.31
N TRP A 137 21.02 25.18 10.30
CA TRP A 137 20.66 26.18 9.30
C TRP A 137 19.96 27.39 9.92
N ARG A 138 18.98 27.18 10.82
CA ARG A 138 18.27 28.26 11.49
C ARG A 138 19.22 29.12 12.34
N LYS A 139 20.16 28.51 13.06
CA LYS A 139 21.21 29.22 13.82
C LYS A 139 22.11 30.05 12.90
N HIS A 140 22.50 29.50 11.75
CA HIS A 140 23.30 30.23 10.77
C HIS A 140 22.58 31.47 10.23
N GLN A 141 21.27 31.39 9.97
CA GLN A 141 20.46 32.54 9.55
C GLN A 141 20.39 33.62 10.64
N GLN A 142 20.18 33.23 11.90
CA GLN A 142 20.16 34.16 13.02
C GLN A 142 21.50 34.90 13.18
N ASN A 143 22.62 34.15 13.18
CA ASN A 143 23.96 34.74 13.26
C ASN A 143 24.26 35.70 12.09
N LYS A 144 23.83 35.34 10.87
CA LYS A 144 23.98 36.22 9.70
C LYS A 144 23.21 37.54 9.88
N GLN A 145 22.01 37.50 10.45
CA GLN A 145 21.21 38.69 10.74
C GLN A 145 21.88 39.58 11.80
N THR A 146 22.41 38.99 12.88
CA THR A 146 23.08 39.74 13.97
C THR A 146 24.34 40.45 13.47
N LEU A 147 25.13 39.80 12.60
CA LEU A 147 26.32 40.38 11.99
C LEU A 147 26.00 41.56 11.06
N ILE A 148 24.88 41.51 10.34
CA ILE A 148 24.44 42.60 9.46
C ILE A 148 23.94 43.80 10.28
N THR A 149 23.23 43.57 11.38
CA THR A 149 22.76 44.63 12.28
C THR A 149 23.91 45.32 13.01
N SER A 150 24.94 44.57 13.43
CA SER A 150 26.14 45.12 14.09
C SER A 150 27.07 45.93 13.16
N ARG A 151 26.94 45.79 11.83
CA ARG A 151 27.76 46.54 10.85
C ARG A 151 27.12 47.84 10.35
N ARG A 152 25.90 48.20 10.78
CA ARG A 152 25.35 49.52 10.47
C ARG A 152 25.98 50.56 11.40
N PRO A 153 26.75 51.53 10.90
CA PRO A 153 27.15 52.67 11.72
C PRO A 153 25.90 53.50 12.07
N SER A 154 25.90 54.01 13.31
CA SER A 154 24.89 54.92 13.88
C SER A 154 24.92 56.30 13.24
#